data_AF-X1FW50-F1
#
_entry.id   AF-X1FW50-F1
#
_cell.length_a   1.000
_cell.length_b   1.000
_cell.length_c   1.000
_cell.angle_alpha   90.00
_cell.angle_beta   90.00
_cell.angle_gamma   90.00
#
_symmetry.space_group_name_H-M   'P 1'
#
loop_
_entity.id
_entity.type
_entity.pdbx_description
1 polymer ?
#
loop_
_entity_poly.entity_id
_entity_poly.type
_entity_poly.pdbx_seq_one_letter_code
_entity_poly.pdbx_strand_id
1 'polypeptide(L)'
;QFVQDALLTFGIIGFIRKREPKITILSDGRKIIGKNIKYELIFSAYSEFVLFKKYIGFNHPKKNFLLKKYCQQEKSFHRNIDNIPEVSLLIKKILDFYGYHSRDLFGRKGALSPSNLRKTMSRERILSILKKIKLDWRKHRVILNYEIRNQLYRELLENLTIDIVQKYSKLSKEQLYEYFMRKGRKPSIPIGVYYYLINKAGNSLKKQTKKYWLNYINTIKKQHETYVKKYNFLKTLCNSDIFWDEIIKVE
;
A
#
# COMPACT_ATOMS: atom_id res chain seq x y z
N GLN A 1 25.21 15.07 24.01
CA GLN A 1 24.76 15.53 25.33
C GLN A 1 24.46 17.02 25.37
N PHE A 2 25.43 17.91 25.63
CA PHE A 2 25.16 19.31 26.05
C PHE A 2 24.05 20.04 25.28
N VAL A 3 24.08 20.03 23.94
CA VAL A 3 23.08 20.72 23.13
C VAL A 3 21.68 20.11 23.26
N GLN A 4 21.57 18.79 23.45
CA GLN A 4 20.27 18.15 23.70
C GLN A 4 19.72 18.54 25.08
N ASP A 5 20.57 18.57 26.09
CA ASP A 5 20.18 18.94 27.46
C ASP A 5 19.74 20.41 27.52
N ALA A 6 20.47 21.30 26.83
CA ALA A 6 20.10 22.71 26.68
C ALA A 6 18.82 22.93 25.86
N LEU A 7 18.39 21.97 25.04
CA LEU A 7 17.12 22.05 24.31
C LEU A 7 15.95 21.56 25.15
N LEU A 8 16.18 20.58 26.02
CA LEU A 8 15.17 20.05 26.93
C LEU A 8 14.65 21.12 27.90
N THR A 9 15.49 22.08 28.31
CA THR A 9 15.05 23.23 29.13
C THR A 9 13.97 24.08 28.44
N PHE A 10 13.92 24.08 27.12
CA PHE A 10 12.89 24.75 26.31
C PHE A 10 11.75 23.80 25.88
N GLY A 11 11.71 22.57 26.40
CA GLY A 11 10.75 21.53 26.01
C GLY A 11 10.98 20.95 24.61
N ILE A 12 12.17 21.14 24.04
CA ILE A 12 12.52 20.68 22.69
C ILE A 12 13.27 19.35 22.80
N ILE A 13 12.68 18.28 22.27
CA ILE A 13 13.30 16.95 22.25
C ILE A 13 14.11 16.83 20.96
N GLY A 14 15.44 16.93 21.07
CA GLY A 14 16.36 16.81 19.94
C GLY A 14 17.14 15.50 19.98
N PHE A 15 17.29 14.85 18.82
CA PHE A 15 18.10 13.63 18.67
C PHE A 15 19.40 13.94 17.95
N ILE A 16 20.53 13.52 18.53
CA ILE A 16 21.82 13.53 17.82
C ILE A 16 21.93 12.23 17.03
N ARG A 17 22.07 12.36 15.72
CA ARG A 17 22.33 11.26 14.81
C ARG A 17 23.75 11.35 14.26
N LYS A 18 24.50 10.25 14.38
CA LYS A 18 25.76 10.09 13.66
C LYS A 18 25.47 9.87 12.17
N ARG A 19 26.07 10.68 11.32
CA ARG A 19 26.00 10.57 9.87
C ARG A 19 27.37 10.23 9.32
N GLU A 20 27.45 9.08 8.68
CA GLU A 20 28.65 8.65 7.97
C GLU A 20 28.97 9.61 6.82
N PRO A 21 30.26 9.86 6.55
CA PRO A 21 30.67 10.79 5.51
C PRO A 21 30.16 10.33 4.15
N LYS A 22 29.58 11.27 3.40
CA LYS A 22 29.14 11.01 2.03
C LYS A 22 30.35 10.78 1.14
N ILE A 23 30.33 9.68 0.40
CA ILE A 23 31.25 9.43 -0.71
C ILE A 23 30.67 10.15 -1.93
N THR A 24 31.40 11.14 -2.43
CA THR A 24 31.01 11.87 -3.65
C THR A 24 31.95 11.46 -4.77
N ILE A 25 31.40 11.13 -5.93
CA ILE A 25 32.18 10.76 -7.11
C ILE A 25 32.23 11.99 -8.01
N LEU A 26 33.43 12.45 -8.33
CA LEU A 26 33.65 13.54 -9.29
C LEU A 26 33.38 13.07 -10.72
N SER A 27 33.26 14.01 -11.66
CA SER A 27 33.15 13.74 -13.11
C SER A 27 34.24 12.80 -13.63
N ASP A 28 35.42 12.87 -13.02
CA ASP A 28 36.63 12.14 -13.46
C ASP A 28 36.78 10.78 -12.76
N GLY A 29 35.72 10.28 -12.11
CA GLY A 29 35.69 8.97 -11.45
C GLY A 29 36.40 8.89 -10.09
N ARG A 30 37.12 9.94 -9.67
CA ARG A 30 37.76 10.01 -8.34
C ARG A 30 36.73 10.12 -7.22
N LYS A 31 36.91 9.33 -6.16
CA LYS A 31 36.05 9.32 -4.97
C LYS A 31 36.59 10.31 -3.93
N ILE A 32 35.79 11.32 -3.59
CA ILE A 32 36.03 12.16 -2.41
C ILE A 32 35.27 11.55 -1.25
N ILE A 33 36.01 11.00 -0.28
CA ILE A 33 35.47 10.53 0.99
C ILE A 33 35.62 11.67 2.00
N GLY A 34 34.52 12.18 2.53
CA GLY A 34 34.60 13.16 3.61
C GLY A 34 35.36 12.58 4.79
N LYS A 35 36.38 13.29 5.31
CA LYS A 35 37.22 12.76 6.39
C LYS A 35 36.51 12.61 7.73
N ASN A 36 35.51 13.44 8.01
CA ASN A 36 34.95 13.58 9.35
C ASN A 36 33.53 13.03 9.43
N ILE A 37 33.28 12.27 10.51
CA ILE A 37 31.95 11.92 10.98
C ILE A 37 31.21 13.22 11.30
N LYS A 38 29.97 13.35 10.81
CA LYS A 38 29.10 14.49 11.13
C LYS A 38 28.05 14.06 12.14
N TYR A 39 27.77 14.93 13.10
CA TYR A 39 26.66 14.77 14.02
C TYR A 39 25.55 15.75 13.62
N GLU A 40 24.36 15.21 13.39
CA GLU A 40 23.18 16.01 13.01
C GLU A 40 22.19 16.02 14.16
N LEU A 41 21.75 17.21 14.56
CA LEU A 41 20.66 17.39 15.50
C LEU A 41 19.33 17.42 14.75
N ILE A 42 18.42 16.53 15.13
CA ILE A 42 17.15 16.32 14.43
C ILE A 42 16.00 16.59 15.39
N PHE A 43 15.06 17.41 14.93
CA PHE A 43 13.72 17.56 15.52
C PHE A 43 12.74 16.81 14.61
N SER A 44 11.85 16.04 15.23
CA SER A 44 10.90 15.20 14.49
C SER A 44 9.48 15.76 14.54
N ALA A 45 9.14 16.47 15.61
CA ALA A 45 7.79 16.97 15.83
C ALA A 45 7.64 18.42 15.37
N TYR A 46 6.48 18.74 14.78
CA TYR A 46 6.15 20.10 14.40
C TYR A 46 6.17 21.08 15.59
N SER A 47 5.71 20.63 16.76
CA SER A 47 5.76 21.40 18.00
C SER A 47 7.17 21.80 18.40
N GLU A 48 8.17 20.94 18.18
CA GLU A 48 9.59 21.25 18.43
C GLU A 48 10.08 22.36 17.52
N PHE A 49 9.68 22.37 16.24
CA PHE A 49 10.03 23.46 15.34
C PHE A 49 9.38 24.79 15.75
N VAL A 50 8.16 24.76 16.28
CA VAL A 50 7.48 25.96 16.80
C VAL A 50 8.17 26.49 18.06
N LEU A 51 8.49 25.60 19.01
CA LEU A 51 9.25 25.93 20.22
C LEU A 51 10.66 26.44 19.88
N PHE A 52 11.34 25.77 18.97
CA PHE A 52 12.66 26.18 18.48
C PHE A 52 12.60 27.55 17.83
N LYS A 53 11.60 27.82 16.98
CA LYS A 53 11.37 29.17 16.41
C LYS A 53 11.12 30.22 17.49
N LYS A 54 10.38 29.86 18.55
CA LYS A 54 10.00 30.78 19.63
C LYS A 54 11.19 31.16 20.52
N TYR A 55 11.98 30.18 20.93
CA TYR A 55 12.99 30.37 21.98
C TYR A 55 14.44 30.49 21.46
N ILE A 56 14.75 29.97 20.27
CA ILE A 56 16.14 29.89 19.75
C ILE A 56 16.23 30.51 18.36
N GLY A 57 15.52 29.95 17.39
CA GLY A 57 15.51 30.39 16.00
C GLY A 57 16.86 30.19 15.29
N PHE A 58 16.99 30.80 14.11
CA PHE A 58 18.26 30.87 13.39
C PHE A 58 18.71 32.32 13.28
N ASN A 59 19.99 32.58 13.60
CA ASN A 59 20.59 33.91 13.37
C ASN A 59 20.67 34.25 11.88
N HIS A 60 20.85 33.23 11.02
CA HIS A 60 20.96 33.46 9.58
C HIS A 60 19.58 33.78 8.95
N PRO A 61 19.42 34.92 8.24
CA PRO A 61 18.11 35.41 7.79
C PRO A 61 17.37 34.43 6.87
N LYS A 62 18.08 33.87 5.87
CA LYS A 62 17.51 32.86 4.96
C LYS A 62 17.00 31.60 5.68
N LYS A 63 17.72 31.11 6.70
CA LYS A 63 17.32 29.92 7.47
C LYS A 63 16.13 30.24 8.37
N ASN A 64 16.13 31.42 8.97
CA ASN A 64 15.02 31.89 9.80
C ASN A 64 13.73 32.07 8.98
N PHE A 65 13.84 32.62 7.76
CA PHE A 65 12.72 32.71 6.84
C PHE A 65 12.13 31.33 6.49
N LEU A 66 12.97 30.34 6.18
CA LEU A 66 12.53 28.97 5.92
C LEU A 66 11.84 28.34 7.13
N LEU A 67 12.37 28.54 8.34
CA LEU A 67 11.74 28.09 9.59
C LEU A 67 10.38 28.75 9.81
N LYS A 68 10.29 30.08 9.62
CA LYS A 68 9.03 30.83 9.71
C LYS A 68 7.98 30.30 8.74
N LYS A 69 8.36 30.09 7.47
CA LYS A 69 7.49 29.52 6.43
C LYS A 69 7.04 28.10 6.77
N TYR A 70 7.94 27.28 7.31
CA TYR A 70 7.60 25.92 7.74
C TYR A 70 6.58 25.92 8.88
N CYS A 71 6.76 26.81 9.87
CA CYS A 71 5.88 26.99 11.03
C CYS A 71 4.58 27.78 10.73
N GLN A 72 4.35 28.21 9.49
CA GLN A 72 3.09 28.82 9.05
C GLN A 72 2.16 27.81 8.36
N GLN A 73 2.62 26.59 8.13
CA GLN A 73 1.80 25.54 7.55
C GLN A 73 0.84 25.03 8.63
N GLU A 74 -0.47 24.99 8.35
CA GLU A 74 -1.44 24.29 9.19
C GLU A 74 -1.11 22.80 9.18
N LYS A 75 -0.27 22.39 10.14
CA LYS A 75 0.07 21.01 10.42
C LYS A 75 -0.54 20.65 11.74
N SER A 76 -1.33 19.58 11.75
CA SER A 76 -1.89 19.00 12.95
C SER A 76 -0.78 18.80 14.00
N PHE A 77 -0.93 19.47 15.13
CA PHE A 77 -0.05 19.41 16.31
C PHE A 77 -0.18 18.05 17.00
N HIS A 78 0.24 16.94 16.40
CA HIS A 78 0.16 15.66 17.09
C HIS A 78 1.44 14.83 16.94
N ARG A 79 2.13 14.69 18.08
CA ARG A 79 3.06 13.58 18.35
C ARG A 79 2.31 12.25 18.56
N ASN A 80 0.99 12.30 18.69
CA ASN A 80 0.11 11.15 18.90
C ASN A 80 -0.61 10.78 17.62
N ILE A 81 0.14 10.48 16.58
CA ILE A 81 -0.45 9.67 15.55
C ILE A 81 -0.35 8.24 16.08
N ASP A 82 -1.47 7.69 16.55
CA ASP A 82 -1.64 6.27 16.88
C ASP A 82 -1.25 5.44 15.65
N ASN A 83 0.03 5.13 15.62
CA ASN A 83 0.74 4.61 14.49
C ASN A 83 0.78 3.11 14.72
N ILE A 84 -0.09 2.38 14.04
CA ILE A 84 -0.17 0.95 14.27
C ILE A 84 1.02 0.30 13.56
N PRO A 85 1.92 -0.40 14.29
CA PRO A 85 3.09 -1.03 13.69
C PRO A 85 2.67 -2.14 12.71
N GLU A 86 3.45 -2.29 11.63
CA GLU A 86 3.35 -3.38 10.64
C GLU A 86 2.01 -3.54 9.88
N VAL A 87 1.01 -2.67 10.12
CA VAL A 87 -0.30 -2.71 9.45
C VAL A 87 -0.20 -2.47 7.94
N SER A 88 0.85 -1.79 7.48
CA SER A 88 1.11 -1.53 6.07
C SER A 88 1.15 -2.79 5.20
N LEU A 89 1.70 -3.90 5.71
CA LEU A 89 1.71 -5.18 5.00
C LEU A 89 0.31 -5.78 4.90
N LEU A 90 -0.47 -5.70 5.97
CA LEU A 90 -1.83 -6.23 6.01
C LEU A 90 -2.75 -5.46 5.05
N ILE A 91 -2.67 -4.13 5.06
CA ILE A 91 -3.41 -3.26 4.14
C ILE A 91 -3.01 -3.58 2.70
N LYS A 92 -1.71 -3.70 2.41
CA LYS A 92 -1.28 -4.04 1.07
C LYS A 92 -1.88 -5.37 0.59
N LYS A 93 -1.85 -6.43 1.41
CA LYS A 93 -2.43 -7.73 1.04
C LYS A 93 -3.93 -7.61 0.74
N ILE A 94 -4.66 -6.83 1.53
CA ILE A 94 -6.09 -6.54 1.28
C ILE A 94 -6.25 -5.81 -0.06
N LEU A 95 -5.49 -4.74 -0.28
CA LEU A 95 -5.56 -3.93 -1.51
C LEU A 95 -5.24 -4.74 -2.76
N ASP A 96 -4.14 -5.50 -2.72
CA ASP A 96 -3.69 -6.37 -3.80
C ASP A 96 -4.76 -7.42 -4.13
N PHE A 97 -5.38 -8.02 -3.10
CA PHE A 97 -6.44 -9.01 -3.30
C PHE A 97 -7.66 -8.40 -4.02
N TYR A 98 -8.08 -7.19 -3.66
CA TYR A 98 -9.24 -6.52 -4.27
C TYR A 98 -8.90 -5.66 -5.50
N GLY A 99 -7.64 -5.64 -5.93
CA GLY A 99 -7.20 -4.95 -7.14
C GLY A 99 -7.14 -3.43 -7.03
N TYR A 100 -6.94 -2.88 -5.83
CA TYR A 100 -6.75 -1.44 -5.62
C TYR A 100 -5.28 -1.04 -5.72
N HIS A 101 -5.00 0.02 -6.46
CA HIS A 101 -3.67 0.61 -6.56
C HIS A 101 -3.55 1.92 -5.77
N SER A 102 -2.31 2.33 -5.49
CA SER A 102 -2.02 3.60 -4.81
C SER A 102 -2.68 4.82 -5.49
N ARG A 103 -2.85 4.78 -6.81
CA ARG A 103 -3.55 5.84 -7.56
C ARG A 103 -5.02 5.94 -7.18
N ASP A 104 -5.69 4.80 -7.00
CA ASP A 104 -7.13 4.75 -6.70
C ASP A 104 -7.43 5.31 -5.30
N LEU A 105 -6.46 5.21 -4.39
CA LEU A 105 -6.61 5.65 -3.00
C LEU A 105 -6.14 7.09 -2.77
N PHE A 106 -5.06 7.51 -3.43
CA PHE A 106 -4.34 8.75 -3.12
C PHE A 106 -4.16 9.70 -4.32
N GLY A 107 -4.63 9.34 -5.51
CA GLY A 107 -4.47 10.15 -6.73
C GLY A 107 -3.04 10.25 -7.26
N ARG A 108 -2.03 9.71 -6.56
CA ARG A 108 -0.60 9.77 -6.91
C ARG A 108 -0.02 8.36 -7.09
N LYS A 109 0.84 8.17 -8.10
CA LYS A 109 1.62 6.93 -8.25
C LYS A 109 2.59 6.80 -7.07
N GLY A 110 2.67 5.61 -6.46
CA GLY A 110 3.78 5.25 -5.55
C GLY A 110 3.56 5.51 -4.04
N ALA A 111 2.38 5.96 -3.61
CA ALA A 111 2.09 6.22 -2.20
C ALA A 111 2.23 4.98 -1.27
N LEU A 112 2.21 3.77 -1.84
CA LEU A 112 2.43 2.47 -1.18
C LEU A 112 3.57 1.67 -1.86
N SER A 113 4.64 2.36 -2.27
CA SER A 113 5.86 1.73 -2.82
C SER A 113 6.37 0.59 -1.92
N PRO A 114 6.97 -0.49 -2.49
CA PRO A 114 7.64 -1.55 -1.71
C PRO A 114 8.66 -1.03 -0.68
N SER A 115 9.28 0.12 -0.94
CA SER A 115 10.20 0.78 0.01
C SER A 115 9.52 1.38 1.26
N ASN A 116 8.18 1.48 1.27
CA ASN A 116 7.39 2.02 2.38
C ASN A 116 6.67 0.95 3.21
N LEU A 117 6.92 -0.36 2.97
CA LEU A 117 6.17 -1.47 3.57
C LEU A 117 6.29 -1.57 5.10
N ARG A 118 7.39 -1.07 5.68
CA ARG A 118 7.63 -1.07 7.13
C ARG A 118 7.19 0.22 7.83
N LYS A 119 6.56 1.16 7.12
CA LYS A 119 6.09 2.39 7.76
C LYS A 119 4.87 2.09 8.63
N THR A 120 4.87 2.63 9.84
CA THR A 120 3.67 2.81 10.64
C THR A 120 2.68 3.70 9.90
N MET A 121 1.38 3.45 10.07
CA MET A 121 0.32 4.31 9.54
C MET A 121 -0.60 4.76 10.67
N SER A 122 -1.04 6.01 10.59
CA SER A 122 -2.06 6.55 11.49
C SER A 122 -3.37 5.78 11.39
N ARG A 123 -4.06 5.64 12.52
CA ARG A 123 -5.48 5.20 12.55
C ARG A 123 -6.34 5.91 11.52
N GLU A 124 -6.29 7.24 11.49
CA GLU A 124 -7.06 8.06 10.55
C GLU A 124 -6.76 7.72 9.09
N ARG A 125 -5.48 7.53 8.76
CA ARG A 125 -5.04 7.16 7.41
C ARG A 125 -5.55 5.76 7.07
N ILE A 126 -5.47 4.82 8.01
CA ILE A 126 -5.99 3.46 7.81
C ILE A 126 -7.50 3.52 7.57
N LEU A 127 -8.26 4.23 8.41
CA LEU A 127 -9.71 4.42 8.24
C LEU A 127 -10.05 5.08 6.89
N SER A 128 -9.28 6.09 6.47
CA SER A 128 -9.48 6.75 5.17
C SER A 128 -9.29 5.78 4.00
N ILE A 129 -8.34 4.85 4.10
CA ILE A 129 -8.10 3.79 3.11
C ILE A 129 -9.27 2.80 3.15
N LEU A 130 -9.61 2.28 4.33
CA LEU A 130 -10.67 1.28 4.50
C LEU A 130 -12.05 1.78 4.02
N LYS A 131 -12.35 3.09 4.19
CA LYS A 131 -13.58 3.72 3.69
C LYS A 131 -13.68 3.73 2.16
N LYS A 132 -12.55 3.76 1.44
CA LYS A 132 -12.52 3.78 -0.05
C LYS A 132 -12.59 2.39 -0.67
N ILE A 133 -12.29 1.34 0.09
CA ILE A 133 -12.22 -0.03 -0.42
C ILE A 133 -13.64 -0.64 -0.46
N LYS A 134 -14.07 -1.09 -1.64
CA LYS A 134 -15.19 -2.01 -1.80
C LYS A 134 -14.66 -3.45 -1.86
N LEU A 135 -15.14 -4.30 -0.94
CA LEU A 135 -14.73 -5.70 -0.79
C LEU A 135 -15.44 -6.61 -1.81
N ASP A 136 -15.01 -6.54 -3.07
CA ASP A 136 -15.56 -7.38 -4.14
C ASP A 136 -14.52 -8.40 -4.62
N TRP A 137 -14.63 -9.64 -4.15
CA TRP A 137 -13.70 -10.72 -4.51
C TRP A 137 -13.68 -10.99 -6.02
N ARG A 138 -14.74 -10.64 -6.76
CA ARG A 138 -14.79 -10.80 -8.22
C ARG A 138 -13.75 -9.96 -8.96
N LYS A 139 -13.26 -8.88 -8.33
CA LYS A 139 -12.18 -8.04 -8.86
C LYS A 139 -10.79 -8.67 -8.68
N HIS A 140 -10.66 -9.68 -7.82
CA HIS A 140 -9.40 -10.38 -7.62
C HIS A 140 -8.89 -10.91 -8.95
N ARG A 141 -7.65 -10.57 -9.32
CA ARG A 141 -7.09 -10.94 -10.62
C ARG A 141 -6.15 -12.13 -10.47
N VAL A 142 -6.34 -13.13 -11.32
CA VAL A 142 -5.57 -14.36 -11.34
C VAL A 142 -4.78 -14.48 -12.62
N ILE A 143 -3.59 -15.07 -12.52
CA ILE A 143 -2.75 -15.39 -13.67
C ILE A 143 -2.77 -16.90 -13.80
N LEU A 144 -3.25 -17.39 -14.94
CA LEU A 144 -3.42 -18.81 -15.21
C LEU A 144 -2.64 -19.24 -16.45
N ASN A 145 -2.20 -20.50 -16.44
CA ASN A 145 -1.50 -21.10 -17.56
C ASN A 145 -2.38 -21.11 -18.81
N TYR A 146 -1.72 -21.01 -19.96
CA TYR A 146 -2.41 -20.97 -21.27
C TYR A 146 -3.32 -22.18 -21.48
N GLU A 147 -2.86 -23.37 -21.13
CA GLU A 147 -3.60 -24.63 -21.29
C GLU A 147 -4.97 -24.59 -20.60
N ILE A 148 -5.00 -24.16 -19.34
CA ILE A 148 -6.23 -24.08 -18.53
C ILE A 148 -7.21 -23.05 -19.12
N ARG A 149 -6.69 -21.90 -19.55
CA ARG A 149 -7.49 -20.83 -20.16
C ARG A 149 -8.08 -21.27 -21.50
N ASN A 150 -7.23 -21.81 -22.37
CA ASN A 150 -7.61 -22.28 -23.70
C ASN A 150 -8.55 -23.49 -23.63
N GLN A 151 -8.36 -24.40 -22.67
CA GLN A 151 -9.28 -25.52 -22.45
C GLN A 151 -10.69 -25.03 -22.12
N LEU A 152 -10.83 -24.12 -21.16
CA LEU A 152 -12.14 -23.55 -20.82
C LEU A 152 -12.79 -22.88 -22.04
N TYR A 153 -12.02 -22.10 -22.80
CA TYR A 153 -12.53 -21.40 -23.97
C TYR A 153 -12.99 -22.35 -25.08
N ARG A 154 -12.24 -23.42 -25.35
CA ARG A 154 -12.63 -24.45 -26.32
C ARG A 154 -13.92 -25.15 -25.91
N GLU A 155 -14.02 -25.62 -24.66
CA GLU A 155 -15.24 -26.30 -24.19
C GLU A 155 -16.47 -25.39 -24.24
N LEU A 156 -16.31 -24.09 -24.00
CA LEU A 156 -17.39 -23.13 -24.17
C LEU A 156 -17.82 -23.02 -25.63
N LEU A 157 -16.87 -22.92 -26.57
CA LEU A 157 -17.18 -22.78 -28.00
C LEU A 157 -17.62 -24.08 -28.69
N GLU A 158 -17.36 -25.24 -28.10
CA GLU A 158 -17.94 -26.51 -28.54
C GLU A 158 -19.47 -26.51 -28.43
N ASN A 159 -20.02 -25.76 -27.45
CA ASN A 159 -21.43 -25.83 -27.08
C ASN A 159 -22.17 -24.49 -27.18
N LEU A 160 -21.46 -23.37 -27.35
CA LEU A 160 -22.01 -22.01 -27.38
C LEU A 160 -21.38 -21.18 -28.50
N THR A 161 -22.14 -20.24 -29.03
CA THR A 161 -21.59 -19.25 -29.97
C THR A 161 -20.75 -18.21 -29.24
N ILE A 162 -19.83 -17.58 -29.97
CA ILE A 162 -18.96 -16.52 -29.45
C ILE A 162 -19.78 -15.37 -28.84
N ASP A 163 -20.90 -14.99 -29.46
CA ASP A 163 -21.76 -13.90 -29.01
C ASP A 163 -22.37 -14.18 -27.63
N ILE A 164 -22.74 -15.44 -27.37
CA ILE A 164 -23.25 -15.87 -26.05
C ILE A 164 -22.14 -15.77 -25.00
N VAL A 165 -20.92 -16.21 -25.34
CA VAL A 165 -19.76 -16.14 -24.45
C VAL A 165 -19.41 -14.68 -24.13
N GLN A 166 -19.48 -13.78 -25.11
CA GLN A 166 -19.32 -12.34 -24.90
C GLN A 166 -20.38 -11.78 -23.95
N LYS A 167 -21.65 -12.13 -24.17
CA LYS A 167 -22.77 -11.71 -23.30
C LYS A 167 -22.58 -12.15 -21.86
N TYR A 168 -22.14 -13.40 -21.64
CA TYR A 168 -21.92 -13.95 -20.29
C TYR A 168 -20.70 -13.34 -19.59
N SER A 169 -19.60 -13.19 -20.31
CA SER A 169 -18.34 -12.64 -19.74
C SER A 169 -18.32 -11.12 -19.64
N LYS A 170 -19.19 -10.42 -20.39
CA LYS A 170 -19.15 -8.96 -20.62
C LYS A 170 -17.82 -8.50 -21.20
N LEU A 171 -17.23 -9.32 -22.08
CA LEU A 171 -15.98 -9.02 -22.76
C LEU A 171 -16.20 -8.88 -24.26
N SER A 172 -15.42 -8.00 -24.88
CA SER A 172 -15.30 -7.89 -26.34
C SER A 172 -14.58 -9.12 -26.93
N LYS A 173 -14.66 -9.29 -28.25
CA LYS A 173 -14.06 -10.44 -28.95
C LYS A 173 -12.53 -10.41 -28.82
N GLU A 174 -11.97 -9.21 -28.90
CA GLU A 174 -10.56 -8.92 -28.74
C GLU A 174 -10.09 -9.26 -27.33
N GLN A 175 -10.87 -8.88 -26.31
CA GLN A 175 -10.57 -9.24 -24.92
C GLN A 175 -10.63 -10.74 -24.68
N LEU A 176 -11.60 -11.45 -25.25
CA LEU A 176 -11.66 -12.92 -25.18
C LEU A 176 -10.42 -13.54 -25.81
N TYR A 177 -10.01 -13.06 -26.98
CA TYR A 177 -8.79 -13.52 -27.63
C TYR A 177 -7.55 -13.26 -26.75
N GLU A 178 -7.36 -12.05 -26.24
CA GLU A 178 -6.24 -11.70 -25.36
C GLU A 178 -6.22 -12.53 -24.08
N TYR A 179 -7.40 -12.77 -23.49
CA TYR A 179 -7.52 -13.44 -22.20
C TYR A 179 -7.42 -14.95 -22.30
N PHE A 180 -7.90 -15.57 -23.37
CA PHE A 180 -7.99 -17.04 -23.43
C PHE A 180 -7.11 -17.67 -24.51
N MET A 181 -6.93 -17.01 -25.65
CA MET A 181 -6.31 -17.61 -26.85
C MET A 181 -4.87 -17.14 -27.09
N ARG A 182 -4.49 -15.94 -26.63
CA ARG A 182 -3.16 -15.41 -26.89
C ARG A 182 -2.07 -16.21 -26.15
N LYS A 183 -1.23 -16.88 -26.93
CA LYS A 183 -0.04 -17.62 -26.45
C LYS A 183 1.08 -16.67 -26.01
N GLY A 184 1.96 -17.16 -25.13
CA GLY A 184 3.14 -16.43 -24.65
C GLY A 184 2.87 -15.30 -23.64
N ARG A 185 1.61 -14.84 -23.50
CA ARG A 185 1.24 -13.86 -22.48
C ARG A 185 0.64 -14.51 -21.24
N LYS A 186 0.88 -13.87 -20.09
CA LYS A 186 0.31 -14.23 -18.78
C LYS A 186 -0.67 -13.13 -18.34
N PRO A 187 -1.85 -13.02 -18.98
CA PRO A 187 -2.81 -11.98 -18.65
C PRO A 187 -3.34 -12.15 -17.22
N SER A 188 -3.47 -11.03 -16.51
CA SER A 188 -4.08 -10.97 -15.18
C SER A 188 -5.59 -10.72 -15.34
N ILE A 189 -6.39 -11.77 -15.15
CA ILE A 189 -7.83 -11.78 -15.48
C ILE A 189 -8.64 -11.75 -14.18
N PRO A 190 -9.65 -10.86 -14.05
CA PRO A 190 -10.53 -10.87 -12.88
C PRO A 190 -11.28 -12.20 -12.74
N ILE A 191 -11.29 -12.76 -11.54
CA ILE A 191 -11.98 -14.02 -11.22
C ILE A 191 -13.48 -13.95 -11.51
N GLY A 192 -14.05 -12.74 -11.46
CA GLY A 192 -15.43 -12.47 -11.86
C GLY A 192 -15.75 -12.93 -13.27
N VAL A 193 -14.82 -12.80 -14.23
CA VAL A 193 -15.02 -13.27 -15.61
C VAL A 193 -15.28 -14.78 -15.62
N TYR A 194 -14.42 -15.55 -14.96
CA TYR A 194 -14.59 -17.00 -14.85
C TYR A 194 -15.86 -17.35 -14.07
N TYR A 195 -16.13 -16.66 -12.97
CA TYR A 195 -17.35 -16.90 -12.19
C TYR A 195 -18.62 -16.74 -13.03
N TYR A 196 -18.72 -15.68 -13.84
CA TYR A 196 -19.89 -15.48 -14.71
C TYR A 196 -19.99 -16.55 -15.79
N LEU A 197 -18.87 -16.90 -16.44
CA LEU A 197 -18.84 -17.97 -17.44
C LEU A 197 -19.27 -19.32 -16.85
N ILE A 198 -18.71 -19.70 -15.69
CA ILE A 198 -19.05 -20.96 -15.04
C ILE A 198 -20.50 -20.96 -14.54
N ASN A 199 -21.02 -19.84 -14.04
CA ASN A 199 -22.38 -19.78 -13.53
C ASN A 199 -23.43 -19.79 -14.66
N LYS A 200 -23.13 -19.19 -15.83
CA LYS A 200 -24.06 -19.10 -16.95
C LYS A 200 -23.94 -20.22 -17.97
N ALA A 201 -22.72 -20.72 -18.21
CA ALA A 201 -22.42 -21.74 -19.19
C ALA A 201 -21.92 -23.06 -18.58
N GLY A 202 -21.92 -23.20 -17.25
CA GLY A 202 -21.35 -24.37 -16.58
C GLY A 202 -22.03 -25.71 -16.89
N ASN A 203 -23.21 -25.72 -17.49
CA ASN A 203 -23.86 -26.96 -17.96
C ASN A 203 -23.33 -27.42 -19.31
N SER A 204 -22.72 -26.50 -20.06
CA SER A 204 -22.05 -26.75 -21.35
C SER A 204 -20.59 -27.16 -21.19
N LEU A 205 -20.11 -27.37 -19.95
CA LEU A 205 -18.73 -27.75 -19.68
C LEU A 205 -18.64 -29.21 -19.25
N LYS A 206 -17.50 -29.84 -19.55
CA LYS A 206 -17.23 -31.20 -19.06
C LYS A 206 -17.24 -31.19 -17.53
N LYS A 207 -17.75 -32.27 -16.93
CA LYS A 207 -17.90 -32.40 -15.47
C LYS A 207 -16.60 -32.10 -14.72
N GLN A 208 -15.46 -32.55 -15.26
CA GLN A 208 -14.14 -32.34 -14.67
C GLN A 208 -13.71 -30.87 -14.71
N THR A 209 -13.90 -30.19 -15.84
CA THR A 209 -13.61 -28.76 -16.03
C THR A 209 -14.48 -27.91 -15.12
N LYS A 210 -15.78 -28.20 -15.07
CA LYS A 210 -16.72 -27.54 -14.13
C LYS A 210 -16.26 -27.71 -12.68
N LYS A 211 -15.91 -28.93 -12.26
CA LYS A 211 -15.44 -29.23 -10.90
C LYS A 211 -14.16 -28.47 -10.56
N TYR A 212 -13.18 -28.42 -11.47
CA TYR A 212 -11.95 -27.67 -11.30
C TYR A 212 -12.24 -26.19 -11.01
N TRP A 213 -13.05 -25.55 -11.86
CA TRP A 213 -13.33 -24.13 -11.72
C TRP A 213 -14.17 -23.79 -10.49
N LEU A 214 -15.14 -24.62 -10.14
CA LEU A 214 -15.91 -24.46 -8.90
C LEU A 214 -14.99 -24.55 -7.67
N ASN A 215 -14.07 -25.51 -7.65
CA ASN A 215 -13.09 -25.63 -6.58
C ASN A 215 -12.17 -24.40 -6.52
N TYR A 216 -11.67 -23.94 -7.67
CA TYR A 216 -10.80 -22.78 -7.74
C TYR A 216 -11.50 -21.49 -7.24
N ILE A 217 -12.74 -21.26 -7.67
CA ILE A 217 -13.57 -20.13 -7.22
C ILE A 217 -13.82 -20.22 -5.71
N ASN A 218 -14.11 -21.42 -5.19
CA ASN A 218 -14.32 -21.63 -3.75
C ASN A 218 -13.06 -21.32 -2.94
N THR A 219 -11.87 -21.64 -3.44
CA THR A 219 -10.60 -21.24 -2.80
C THR A 219 -10.47 -19.72 -2.71
N ILE A 220 -10.81 -18.99 -3.77
CA ILE A 220 -10.80 -17.52 -3.76
C ILE A 220 -11.84 -16.96 -2.78
N LYS A 221 -13.03 -17.57 -2.68
CA LYS A 221 -14.05 -17.18 -1.68
C LYS A 221 -13.56 -17.37 -0.24
N LYS A 222 -12.90 -18.50 0.07
CA LYS A 222 -12.28 -18.71 1.39
C LYS A 222 -11.21 -17.67 1.72
N GLN A 223 -10.40 -17.29 0.72
CA GLN A 223 -9.45 -16.20 0.88
C GLN A 223 -10.15 -14.86 1.13
N HIS A 224 -11.24 -14.58 0.42
CA HIS A 224 -12.06 -13.40 0.64
C HIS A 224 -12.58 -13.33 2.08
N GLU A 225 -13.14 -14.41 2.63
CA GLU A 225 -13.57 -14.47 4.04
C GLU A 225 -12.43 -14.13 5.00
N THR A 226 -11.24 -14.65 4.74
CA THR A 226 -10.03 -14.34 5.53
C THR A 226 -9.69 -12.86 5.46
N TYR A 227 -9.77 -12.24 4.28
CA TYR A 227 -9.51 -10.81 4.11
C TYR A 227 -10.62 -9.92 4.67
N VAL A 228 -11.87 -10.35 4.66
CA VAL A 228 -12.99 -9.66 5.34
C VAL A 228 -12.73 -9.62 6.85
N LYS A 229 -12.33 -10.75 7.45
CA LYS A 229 -11.95 -10.79 8.87
C LYS A 229 -10.80 -9.81 9.18
N LYS A 230 -9.77 -9.79 8.34
CA LYS A 230 -8.63 -8.85 8.47
C LYS A 230 -9.03 -7.38 8.30
N TYR A 231 -9.91 -7.10 7.35
CA TYR A 231 -10.48 -5.77 7.13
C TYR A 231 -11.26 -5.31 8.36
N ASN A 232 -12.13 -6.16 8.90
CA ASN A 232 -12.93 -5.85 10.08
C ASN A 232 -12.05 -5.69 11.32
N PHE A 233 -11.06 -6.55 11.51
CA PHE A 233 -10.07 -6.41 12.58
C PHE A 233 -9.38 -5.04 12.52
N LEU A 234 -8.89 -4.62 11.35
CA LEU A 234 -8.27 -3.30 11.20
C LEU A 234 -9.25 -2.15 11.47
N LYS A 235 -10.49 -2.28 11.02
CA LYS A 235 -11.54 -1.29 11.27
C LYS A 235 -11.82 -1.15 12.77
N THR A 236 -11.97 -2.26 13.48
CA THR A 236 -12.17 -2.28 14.93
C THR A 236 -10.95 -1.71 15.66
N LEU A 237 -9.74 -2.12 15.28
CA LEU A 237 -8.48 -1.64 15.88
C LEU A 237 -8.27 -0.13 15.71
N CYS A 238 -8.72 0.43 14.59
CA CYS A 238 -8.64 1.88 14.36
C CYS A 238 -9.75 2.67 15.06
N ASN A 239 -10.86 2.01 15.42
CA ASN A 239 -11.98 2.60 16.13
C ASN A 239 -11.96 2.30 17.65
N SER A 240 -10.99 1.51 18.13
CA SER A 240 -10.90 1.15 19.54
C SER A 240 -10.22 2.27 20.33
N ASP A 241 -10.67 2.44 21.56
CA ASP A 241 -10.08 3.36 22.55
C ASP A 241 -8.74 2.85 23.12
N ILE A 242 -8.19 1.77 22.55
CA ILE A 242 -6.89 1.21 22.96
C ILE A 242 -5.82 2.17 22.48
N PHE A 243 -5.30 3.05 23.34
CA PHE A 243 -4.15 3.87 22.99
C PHE A 243 -2.90 2.99 22.96
N TRP A 244 -2.04 3.16 21.95
CA TRP A 244 -0.70 2.58 22.00
C TRP A 244 0.11 3.54 22.84
N ASP A 245 0.21 3.25 24.13
CA ASP A 245 0.78 4.14 25.14
C ASP A 245 2.15 4.70 24.75
N GLU A 246 2.38 5.93 25.22
CA GLU A 246 3.64 6.65 25.10
C GLU A 246 4.74 5.84 25.82
N ILE A 247 5.79 5.43 25.10
CA ILE A 247 7.00 4.91 25.75
C ILE A 247 7.74 6.12 26.34
N ILE A 248 7.42 6.43 27.59
CA ILE A 248 8.00 7.54 28.36
C ILE A 248 9.44 7.19 28.78
N LYS A 249 9.78 5.89 28.89
CA LYS A 249 11.14 5.38 29.13
C LYS A 249 11.26 3.90 28.75
N VAL A 250 12.42 3.52 28.23
CA VAL A 250 12.88 2.13 28.18
C VAL A 250 13.91 2.01 29.32
N GLU A 251 13.65 1.15 30.29
CA GLU A 251 14.63 0.81 31.34
C GLU A 251 15.86 0.10 30.76
#